data_AF-A0A947ALC6-F1
#
_entry.id   AF-A0A947ALC6-F1
#
_cell.length_a   1.000
_cell.length_b   1.000
_cell.length_c   1.000
_cell.angle_alpha   90.00
_cell.angle_beta   90.00
_cell.angle_gamma   90.00
#
_symmetry.space_group_name_H-M   'P 1'
#
loop_
_entity.id
_entity.type
_entity.pdbx_description
1 polymer ?
#
loop_
_entity_poly.entity_id
_entity_poly.type
_entity_poly.pdbx_seq_one_letter_code
_entity_poly.pdbx_strand_id
1 'polypeptide(L)'
;MDTSFRDGFQSVFGTRVLTDDFLPALQATVDAGIMHLEAGGGARFQSQFFYCNESAFDMMDRFRAEVGPDANLQTLARGINVVALSQQPKDMIDLHAKLFKKHGITTIRNFDALNDMRNLEYSGERIAHHGLHHQIVVSLMDLPPGCTGAHTAEFYLERLQQILDSDIPFHSICFKDASGTANPRKVYNTFTGARKMVSEDTILWFHTHDTAGIGISQNLAAIEGGADGIDLSKSPVSGGTCQPDILSMMHVLKGTDYTLDLDYEKVLAAEESFEAAMEDYFFPPEAKMVSPTITLSPMPGGALTANTMMMRDTGTLHLYPQVIKEMSEVVRLGGFGTSVTPVSQFYFQQAYLNVTQGKWKKINPAYGDMVLGYFGKTPVPADPEIIKLASEQLGKPVFTENPLDILEPGIPKATKILEENNLPVNDENLFIIASCEQKGLDFLLGNGKINVRKKSDEEKAPAKPAAKASAAPAQALGPRAYAITVNNRIYDVTVAEGTGAVQATPAAAPAAAPAAPVTGGTEVDAPTPGNIVKILVKQGDSVTKDQPLLVMEAMKMESEVKSPCSGTIQAIHISAGDTVQASDPLFTIG
;
A
#
# COMPACT_ATOMS: atom_id res chain seq x y z
N MET A 1 22.17 -5.55 3.64
CA MET A 1 21.34 -4.54 4.33
C MET A 1 20.19 -5.27 4.99
N ASP A 2 19.87 -4.91 6.23
CA ASP A 2 18.71 -5.45 6.93
C ASP A 2 17.45 -4.61 6.64
N THR A 3 16.41 -5.26 6.12
CA THR A 3 15.13 -4.65 5.74
C THR A 3 14.01 -4.88 6.76
N SER A 4 14.29 -5.54 7.90
CA SER A 4 13.28 -5.93 8.90
C SER A 4 12.40 -4.76 9.33
N PHE A 5 13.03 -3.59 9.56
CA PHE A 5 12.39 -2.39 10.11
C PHE A 5 11.67 -1.52 9.06
N ARG A 6 11.63 -1.93 7.79
CA ARG A 6 10.93 -1.21 6.71
C ARG A 6 10.21 -2.16 5.77
N ASP A 7 10.91 -2.85 4.86
CA ASP A 7 10.28 -3.74 3.89
C ASP A 7 9.67 -4.98 4.54
N GLY A 8 10.29 -5.51 5.60
CA GLY A 8 9.71 -6.58 6.41
C GLY A 8 8.35 -6.19 7.02
N PHE A 9 8.31 -5.04 7.71
CA PHE A 9 7.05 -4.46 8.20
C PHE A 9 6.03 -4.21 7.09
N GLN A 10 6.48 -3.74 5.92
CA GLN A 10 5.62 -3.49 4.78
C GLN A 10 5.00 -4.77 4.23
N SER A 11 5.79 -5.83 4.12
CA SER A 11 5.37 -7.12 3.58
C SER A 11 4.40 -7.86 4.48
N VAL A 12 4.59 -7.80 5.80
CA VAL A 12 3.75 -8.54 6.75
C VAL A 12 2.58 -7.71 7.28
N PHE A 13 2.87 -6.52 7.80
CA PHE A 13 1.92 -5.72 8.58
C PHE A 13 1.34 -4.55 7.80
N GLY A 14 1.65 -4.44 6.51
CA GLY A 14 1.30 -3.26 5.72
C GLY A 14 1.87 -1.98 6.35
N THR A 15 3.08 -2.03 6.91
CA THR A 15 3.81 -0.95 7.61
C THR A 15 3.18 -0.41 8.89
N ARG A 16 2.20 -1.11 9.47
CA ARG A 16 1.49 -0.72 10.69
C ARG A 16 2.20 -1.24 11.93
N VAL A 17 3.38 -0.70 12.21
CA VAL A 17 4.19 -1.04 13.40
C VAL A 17 4.50 0.25 14.16
N LEU A 18 4.29 0.28 15.47
CA LEU A 18 4.54 1.45 16.31
C LEU A 18 6.04 1.61 16.55
N THR A 19 6.49 2.86 16.67
CA THR A 19 7.92 3.16 16.82
C THR A 19 8.50 2.57 18.11
N ASP A 20 7.78 2.72 19.21
CA ASP A 20 8.23 2.24 20.53
C ASP A 20 8.41 0.71 20.58
N ASP A 21 7.64 -0.02 19.78
CA ASP A 21 7.62 -1.49 19.84
C ASP A 21 8.91 -2.11 19.28
N PHE A 22 9.58 -1.49 18.30
CA PHE A 22 10.74 -2.11 17.64
C PHE A 22 12.10 -1.51 18.03
N LEU A 23 12.17 -0.37 18.71
CA LEU A 23 13.44 0.25 19.09
C LEU A 23 14.38 -0.68 19.89
N PRO A 24 13.90 -1.49 20.87
CA PRO A 24 14.79 -2.41 21.56
C PRO A 24 15.48 -3.42 20.63
N ALA A 25 14.75 -3.91 19.62
CA ALA A 25 15.29 -4.84 18.64
C ALA A 25 16.28 -4.18 17.65
N LEU A 26 16.17 -2.85 17.48
CA LEU A 26 17.08 -2.07 16.67
C LEU A 26 18.47 -2.00 17.30
N GLN A 27 18.57 -1.76 18.61
CA GLN A 27 19.85 -1.79 19.34
C GLN A 27 20.52 -3.17 19.25
N ALA A 28 19.74 -4.25 19.45
CA ALA A 28 20.27 -5.61 19.32
C ALA A 28 20.81 -5.90 17.91
N THR A 29 20.20 -5.31 16.87
CA THR A 29 20.66 -5.41 15.48
C THR A 29 22.01 -4.71 15.28
N VAL A 30 22.21 -3.54 15.89
CA VAL A 30 23.49 -2.82 15.85
C VAL A 30 24.57 -3.58 16.62
N ASP A 31 24.24 -4.15 17.78
CA ASP A 31 25.18 -4.96 18.57
C ASP A 31 25.64 -6.22 17.82
N ALA A 32 24.80 -6.72 16.90
CA ALA A 32 25.14 -7.80 15.97
C ALA A 32 26.08 -7.38 14.82
N GLY A 33 26.42 -6.09 14.72
CA GLY A 33 27.32 -5.53 13.70
C GLY A 33 26.62 -5.09 12.41
N ILE A 34 25.29 -5.10 12.36
CA ILE A 34 24.54 -4.73 11.16
C ILE A 34 24.37 -3.20 11.12
N MET A 35 25.20 -2.54 10.31
CA MET A 35 25.25 -1.06 10.22
C MET A 35 24.56 -0.48 8.97
N HIS A 36 24.05 -1.31 8.06
CA HIS A 36 23.27 -0.85 6.91
C HIS A 36 21.82 -1.31 7.07
N LEU A 37 20.96 -0.34 7.38
CA LEU A 37 19.59 -0.55 7.85
C LEU A 37 18.61 0.22 6.97
N GLU A 38 17.56 -0.46 6.54
CA GLU A 38 16.45 0.22 5.88
C GLU A 38 15.50 0.79 6.93
N ALA A 39 15.44 2.12 7.03
CA ALA A 39 14.86 2.82 8.17
C ALA A 39 13.58 3.60 7.84
N GLY A 40 13.16 3.64 6.57
CA GLY A 40 11.96 4.39 6.20
C GLY A 40 11.73 4.56 4.70
N GLY A 41 11.01 5.60 4.33
CA GLY A 41 10.50 5.78 2.97
C GLY A 41 9.45 4.73 2.61
N GLY A 42 9.25 4.47 1.32
CA GLY A 42 8.21 3.56 0.84
C GLY A 42 6.83 3.91 1.42
N ALA A 43 6.05 2.89 1.82
CA ALA A 43 4.79 3.11 2.53
C ALA A 43 4.98 3.48 4.01
N ARG A 44 6.17 3.28 4.57
CA ARG A 44 6.45 3.51 5.99
C ARG A 44 6.36 4.98 6.36
N PHE A 45 6.72 5.89 5.45
CA PHE A 45 6.53 7.32 5.66
C PHE A 45 5.06 7.66 5.93
N GLN A 46 4.18 7.16 5.07
CA GLN A 46 2.76 7.48 5.09
C GLN A 46 2.02 6.74 6.22
N SER A 47 2.43 5.50 6.51
CA SER A 47 1.75 4.67 7.51
C SER A 47 1.85 5.22 8.93
N GLN A 48 2.91 5.98 9.22
CA GLN A 48 3.08 6.69 10.48
C GLN A 48 1.93 7.65 10.73
N PHE A 49 1.64 8.50 9.74
CA PHE A 49 0.52 9.45 9.81
C PHE A 49 -0.84 8.77 9.66
N PHE A 50 -0.98 7.81 8.75
CA PHE A 50 -2.27 7.22 8.39
C PHE A 50 -2.81 6.24 9.44
N TYR A 51 -1.93 5.50 10.10
CA TYR A 51 -2.31 4.32 10.87
C TYR A 51 -1.64 4.23 12.24
N CYS A 52 -0.46 4.84 12.43
CA CYS A 52 0.24 4.79 13.72
C CYS A 52 -0.08 6.02 14.58
N ASN A 53 -0.58 7.10 13.96
CA ASN A 53 -0.71 8.42 14.57
C ASN A 53 0.62 8.91 15.15
N GLU A 54 1.71 8.67 14.41
CA GLU A 54 3.09 9.03 14.74
C GLU A 54 3.66 9.94 13.64
N SER A 55 4.64 10.77 13.97
CA SER A 55 5.42 11.53 12.98
C SER A 55 6.50 10.64 12.38
N ALA A 56 6.52 10.53 11.05
CA ALA A 56 7.60 9.81 10.35
C ALA A 56 8.96 10.48 10.54
N PHE A 57 9.00 11.80 10.75
CA PHE A 57 10.24 12.54 10.99
C PHE A 57 10.78 12.26 12.39
N ASP A 58 9.92 12.27 13.41
CA ASP A 58 10.31 11.91 14.77
C ASP A 58 10.81 10.46 14.83
N MET A 59 10.16 9.55 14.08
CA MET A 59 10.61 8.17 13.95
C MET A 59 12.01 8.08 13.34
N MET A 60 12.32 8.84 12.28
CA MET A 60 13.66 8.88 11.69
C MET A 60 14.71 9.40 12.68
N ASP A 61 14.41 10.48 13.40
CA ASP A 61 15.32 11.07 14.39
C ASP A 61 15.60 10.07 15.53
N ARG A 62 14.57 9.38 16.00
CA ARG A 62 14.70 8.33 17.03
C ARG A 62 15.46 7.11 16.53
N PHE A 63 15.20 6.67 15.30
CA PHE A 63 15.93 5.58 14.66
C PHE A 63 17.43 5.92 14.59
N ARG A 64 17.77 7.13 14.13
CA ARG A 64 19.15 7.63 14.07
C ARG A 64 19.79 7.72 15.46
N ALA A 65 19.05 8.20 16.46
CA ALA A 65 19.55 8.28 17.83
C ALA A 65 19.89 6.89 18.39
N GLU A 66 19.07 5.89 18.11
CA GLU A 66 19.28 4.51 18.58
C GLU A 66 20.48 3.84 17.91
N VAL A 67 20.64 3.99 16.58
CA VAL A 67 21.70 3.26 15.85
C VAL A 67 23.05 3.98 15.81
N GLY A 68 23.08 5.24 16.25
CA GLY A 68 24.26 6.09 16.20
C GLY A 68 24.57 6.69 14.83
N PRO A 69 25.58 7.58 14.75
CA PRO A 69 25.86 8.38 13.56
C PRO A 69 26.48 7.59 12.40
N ASP A 70 27.15 6.47 12.69
CA ASP A 70 27.94 5.72 11.70
C ASP A 70 27.10 4.77 10.85
N ALA A 71 25.87 4.45 11.30
CA ALA A 71 24.98 3.57 10.55
C ALA A 71 24.56 4.22 9.21
N ASN A 72 24.58 3.43 8.14
CA ASN A 72 23.97 3.79 6.88
C ASN A 72 22.46 3.55 6.98
N LEU A 73 21.71 4.64 7.20
CA LEU A 73 20.26 4.60 7.16
C LEU A 73 19.78 4.82 5.74
N GLN A 74 19.09 3.83 5.20
CA GLN A 74 18.57 3.84 3.85
C GLN A 74 17.04 3.97 3.84
N THR A 75 16.52 4.74 2.89
CA THR A 75 15.09 4.84 2.61
C THR A 75 14.78 4.49 1.17
N LEU A 76 13.52 4.16 0.87
CA LEU A 76 13.04 3.90 -0.47
C LEU A 76 12.22 5.09 -1.00
N ALA A 77 12.59 5.61 -2.18
CA ALA A 77 11.87 6.66 -2.90
C ALA A 77 11.49 6.22 -4.32
N ARG A 78 10.41 6.79 -4.84
CA ARG A 78 9.76 6.42 -6.11
C ARG A 78 9.89 7.51 -7.16
N GLY A 79 11.09 7.83 -7.64
CA GLY A 79 11.30 8.83 -8.69
C GLY A 79 10.53 10.12 -8.41
N ILE A 80 9.67 10.52 -9.33
CA ILE A 80 8.81 11.72 -9.21
C ILE A 80 7.70 11.63 -8.15
N ASN A 81 7.36 10.45 -7.64
CA ASN A 81 6.41 10.29 -6.52
C ASN A 81 7.10 10.39 -5.16
N VAL A 82 8.42 10.28 -5.08
CA VAL A 82 9.18 10.20 -3.81
C VAL A 82 8.55 9.20 -2.83
N VAL A 83 7.98 9.67 -1.72
CA VAL A 83 7.26 8.85 -0.73
C VAL A 83 5.74 9.06 -0.75
N ALA A 84 5.19 9.79 -1.73
CA ALA A 84 3.76 10.04 -1.89
C ALA A 84 3.05 8.98 -2.75
N LEU A 85 1.70 8.97 -2.73
CA LEU A 85 0.90 8.08 -3.58
C LEU A 85 0.76 8.62 -5.02
N SER A 86 0.85 9.93 -5.18
CA SER A 86 0.77 10.67 -6.44
C SER A 86 2.12 11.29 -6.80
N GLN A 87 2.27 11.69 -8.06
CA GLN A 87 3.47 12.41 -8.52
C GLN A 87 3.58 13.75 -7.79
N GLN A 88 4.80 14.14 -7.45
CA GLN A 88 5.08 15.35 -6.70
C GLN A 88 5.77 16.39 -7.59
N PRO A 89 5.42 17.68 -7.45
CA PRO A 89 6.08 18.76 -8.18
C PRO A 89 7.53 18.95 -7.72
N LYS A 90 8.33 19.65 -8.55
CA LYS A 90 9.78 19.83 -8.34
C LYS A 90 10.12 20.39 -6.95
N ASP A 91 9.37 21.36 -6.46
CA ASP A 91 9.57 21.95 -5.13
C ASP A 91 9.36 20.95 -3.98
N MET A 92 8.42 20.02 -4.12
CA MET A 92 8.20 18.93 -3.15
C MET A 92 9.24 17.82 -3.25
N ILE A 93 9.74 17.52 -4.45
CA ILE A 93 10.83 16.55 -4.63
C ILE A 93 12.14 17.07 -4.01
N ASP A 94 12.46 18.36 -4.17
CA ASP A 94 13.61 18.99 -3.50
C ASP A 94 13.44 18.95 -1.97
N LEU A 95 12.25 19.29 -1.48
CA LEU A 95 11.92 19.29 -0.05
C LEU A 95 12.06 17.89 0.58
N HIS A 96 11.67 16.83 -0.14
CA HIS A 96 11.87 15.45 0.30
C HIS A 96 13.35 15.16 0.62
N ALA A 97 14.25 15.43 -0.34
CA ALA A 97 15.68 15.16 -0.15
C ALA A 97 16.26 16.00 1.00
N LYS A 98 15.89 17.29 1.06
CA LYS A 98 16.29 18.21 2.13
C LYS A 98 15.87 17.70 3.52
N LEU A 99 14.61 17.31 3.68
CA LEU A 99 14.07 16.83 4.95
C LEU A 99 14.69 15.48 5.35
N PHE A 100 14.83 14.55 4.42
CA PHE A 100 15.42 13.24 4.73
C PHE A 100 16.89 13.39 5.15
N LYS A 101 17.64 14.31 4.54
CA LYS A 101 18.99 14.66 5.01
C LYS A 101 18.97 15.25 6.42
N LYS A 102 18.05 16.20 6.69
CA LYS A 102 17.89 16.84 8.00
C LYS A 102 17.62 15.81 9.10
N HIS A 103 16.78 14.81 8.83
CA HIS A 103 16.40 13.74 9.77
C HIS A 103 17.34 12.52 9.74
N GLY A 104 18.59 12.73 9.32
CA GLY A 104 19.67 11.76 9.51
C GLY A 104 19.65 10.57 8.55
N ILE A 105 18.91 10.60 7.44
CA ILE A 105 19.03 9.58 6.39
C ILE A 105 20.40 9.72 5.69
N THR A 106 21.02 8.58 5.38
CA THR A 106 22.31 8.52 4.68
C THR A 106 22.11 8.27 3.19
N THR A 107 21.30 7.26 2.86
CA THR A 107 21.10 6.77 1.48
C THR A 107 19.63 6.82 1.10
N ILE A 108 19.34 7.27 -0.13
CA ILE A 108 18.02 7.13 -0.74
C ILE A 108 18.14 6.18 -1.93
N ARG A 109 17.49 5.03 -1.82
CA ARG A 109 17.28 4.09 -2.92
C ARG A 109 16.11 4.60 -3.76
N ASN A 110 16.39 5.01 -4.99
CA ASN A 110 15.44 5.71 -5.85
C ASN A 110 15.12 4.88 -7.09
N PHE A 111 13.85 4.54 -7.28
CA PHE A 111 13.40 3.70 -8.39
C PHE A 111 12.21 4.29 -9.14
N ASP A 112 12.06 3.89 -10.39
CA ASP A 112 10.86 4.11 -11.17
C ASP A 112 10.25 2.75 -11.54
N ALA A 113 8.93 2.62 -11.40
CA ALA A 113 8.23 1.36 -11.66
C ALA A 113 8.20 1.01 -13.16
N LEU A 114 8.29 2.01 -14.04
CA LEU A 114 8.31 1.84 -15.49
C LEU A 114 9.74 1.74 -16.04
N ASN A 115 10.76 1.88 -15.20
CA ASN A 115 12.15 2.08 -15.60
C ASN A 115 12.30 3.24 -16.62
N ASP A 116 11.51 4.30 -16.46
CA ASP A 116 11.62 5.54 -17.23
C ASP A 116 12.64 6.48 -16.56
N MET A 117 13.81 6.64 -17.19
CA MET A 117 14.91 7.43 -16.61
C MET A 117 14.53 8.90 -16.39
N ARG A 118 13.60 9.44 -17.17
CA ARG A 118 13.10 10.81 -17.02
C ARG A 118 12.48 11.05 -15.63
N ASN A 119 11.91 10.00 -15.03
CA ASN A 119 11.33 10.05 -13.68
C ASN A 119 12.40 10.01 -12.56
N LEU A 120 13.64 9.66 -12.89
CA LEU A 120 14.75 9.57 -11.94
C LEU A 120 15.69 10.78 -12.00
N GLU A 121 15.73 11.50 -13.11
CA GLU A 121 16.67 12.60 -13.33
C GLU A 121 16.62 13.66 -12.22
N TYR A 122 15.45 14.28 -12.04
CA TYR A 122 15.32 15.37 -11.08
C TYR A 122 15.43 14.88 -9.63
N SER A 123 14.78 13.76 -9.30
CA SER A 123 14.84 13.20 -7.94
C SER A 123 16.26 12.75 -7.56
N GLY A 124 16.97 12.09 -8.46
CA GLY A 124 18.35 11.65 -8.27
C GLY A 124 19.32 12.82 -8.08
N GLU A 125 19.19 13.86 -8.91
CA GLU A 125 20.01 15.06 -8.78
C GLU A 125 19.72 15.81 -7.46
N ARG A 126 18.46 15.92 -7.04
CA ARG A 126 18.10 16.51 -5.73
C ARG A 126 18.65 15.71 -4.54
N ILE A 127 18.67 14.38 -4.60
CA ILE A 127 19.27 13.52 -3.57
C ILE A 127 20.75 13.86 -3.42
N ALA A 128 21.50 13.90 -4.53
CA ALA A 128 22.93 14.22 -4.50
C ALA A 128 23.20 15.67 -4.07
N HIS A 129 22.40 16.64 -4.53
CA HIS A 129 22.51 18.05 -4.17
C HIS A 129 22.46 18.27 -2.65
N HIS A 130 21.55 17.58 -1.94
CA HIS A 130 21.44 17.67 -0.48
C HIS A 130 22.46 16.79 0.27
N GLY A 131 23.44 16.19 -0.43
CA GLY A 131 24.53 15.43 0.17
C GLY A 131 24.11 14.07 0.73
N LEU A 132 23.06 13.47 0.16
CA LEU A 132 22.66 12.09 0.41
C LEU A 132 23.31 11.17 -0.62
N HIS A 133 23.54 9.91 -0.24
CA HIS A 133 23.94 8.90 -1.21
C HIS A 133 22.73 8.50 -2.05
N HIS A 134 22.83 8.69 -3.36
CA HIS A 134 21.82 8.22 -4.30
C HIS A 134 22.14 6.78 -4.74
N GLN A 135 21.28 5.84 -4.38
CA GLN A 135 21.32 4.48 -4.94
C GLN A 135 20.26 4.38 -6.04
N ILE A 136 20.70 4.46 -7.29
CA ILE A 136 19.80 4.43 -8.45
C ILE A 136 19.38 2.99 -8.75
N VAL A 137 18.12 2.78 -9.15
CA VAL A 137 17.54 1.44 -9.27
C VAL A 137 17.14 1.11 -10.70
N VAL A 138 17.47 -0.11 -11.13
CA VAL A 138 16.82 -0.82 -12.22
C VAL A 138 15.82 -1.82 -11.62
N SER A 139 14.53 -1.63 -11.86
CA SER A 139 13.46 -2.48 -11.33
C SER A 139 13.33 -3.77 -12.15
N LEU A 140 13.27 -4.92 -11.48
CA LEU A 140 13.22 -6.27 -12.05
C LEU A 140 11.87 -6.94 -11.78
N MET A 141 11.47 -7.79 -12.72
CA MET A 141 10.49 -8.87 -12.54
C MET A 141 10.67 -9.92 -13.63
N ASP A 142 10.02 -11.08 -13.49
CA ASP A 142 9.74 -11.94 -14.64
C ASP A 142 8.34 -11.65 -15.19
N LEU A 143 8.21 -11.82 -16.51
CA LEU A 143 6.92 -11.70 -17.17
C LEU A 143 6.07 -12.96 -16.93
N PRO A 144 4.74 -12.84 -16.94
CA PRO A 144 3.86 -14.00 -16.97
C PRO A 144 4.23 -14.99 -18.10
N PRO A 145 4.00 -16.30 -17.93
CA PRO A 145 4.32 -17.30 -18.94
C PRO A 145 3.75 -16.97 -20.32
N GLY A 146 4.57 -17.12 -21.36
CA GLY A 146 4.19 -16.85 -22.75
C GLY A 146 4.27 -15.37 -23.16
N CYS A 147 4.64 -14.46 -22.26
CA CYS A 147 4.88 -13.06 -22.59
C CYS A 147 6.36 -12.82 -22.99
N THR A 148 6.58 -11.92 -23.94
CA THR A 148 7.90 -11.50 -24.41
C THR A 148 7.91 -9.99 -24.67
N GLY A 149 9.09 -9.39 -24.81
CA GLY A 149 9.26 -7.99 -25.23
C GLY A 149 9.93 -7.07 -24.22
N ALA A 150 10.01 -7.46 -22.95
CA ALA A 150 10.71 -6.71 -21.90
C ALA A 150 11.30 -7.66 -20.85
N HIS A 151 12.04 -7.11 -19.89
CA HIS A 151 12.55 -7.84 -18.72
C HIS A 151 13.47 -9.03 -19.03
N THR A 152 14.21 -9.01 -20.15
CA THR A 152 15.38 -9.90 -20.33
C THR A 152 16.60 -9.35 -19.62
N ALA A 153 17.69 -10.11 -19.53
CA ALA A 153 18.95 -9.58 -19.00
C ALA A 153 19.43 -8.40 -19.86
N GLU A 154 19.35 -8.53 -21.19
CA GLU A 154 19.72 -7.48 -22.15
C GLU A 154 18.89 -6.21 -21.94
N PHE A 155 17.59 -6.34 -21.72
CA PHE A 155 16.72 -5.20 -21.39
C PHE A 155 17.22 -4.44 -20.15
N TYR A 156 17.61 -5.14 -19.09
CA TYR A 156 18.14 -4.49 -17.88
C TYR A 156 19.52 -3.87 -18.10
N LEU A 157 20.38 -4.50 -18.91
CA LEU A 157 21.67 -3.93 -19.29
C LEU A 157 21.49 -2.67 -20.15
N GLU A 158 20.47 -2.60 -21.01
CA GLU A 158 20.14 -1.37 -21.72
C GLU A 158 19.69 -0.24 -20.76
N ARG A 159 18.91 -0.56 -19.72
CA ARG A 159 18.55 0.43 -18.69
C ARG A 159 19.78 0.91 -17.93
N LEU A 160 20.69 -0.01 -17.59
CA LEU A 160 21.97 0.35 -17.00
C LEU A 160 22.78 1.25 -17.94
N GLN A 161 22.86 0.94 -19.23
CA GLN A 161 23.56 1.79 -20.19
C GLN A 161 22.96 3.20 -20.23
N GLN A 162 21.63 3.32 -20.20
CA GLN A 162 20.96 4.63 -20.12
C GLN A 162 21.32 5.40 -18.85
N ILE A 163 21.47 4.72 -17.71
CA ILE A 163 21.95 5.35 -16.47
C ILE A 163 23.40 5.84 -16.65
N LEU A 164 24.27 5.02 -17.22
CA LEU A 164 25.68 5.36 -17.42
C LEU A 164 25.89 6.49 -18.46
N ASP A 165 25.00 6.57 -19.45
CA ASP A 165 24.99 7.63 -20.46
C ASP A 165 24.33 8.92 -19.97
N SER A 166 23.67 8.89 -18.80
CA SER A 166 23.00 10.03 -18.20
C SER A 166 23.93 10.83 -17.27
N ASP A 167 23.58 12.09 -17.05
CA ASP A 167 24.25 12.94 -16.05
C ASP A 167 23.65 12.78 -14.64
N ILE A 168 22.85 11.73 -14.39
CA ILE A 168 22.22 11.51 -13.08
C ILE A 168 23.30 11.11 -12.08
N PRO A 169 23.55 11.90 -11.02
CA PRO A 169 24.57 11.55 -10.04
C PRO A 169 24.11 10.35 -9.20
N PHE A 170 24.90 9.29 -9.10
CA PHE A 170 24.63 8.14 -8.23
C PHE A 170 25.91 7.66 -7.53
N HIS A 171 25.72 6.99 -6.40
CA HIS A 171 26.80 6.43 -5.57
C HIS A 171 26.85 4.89 -5.66
N SER A 172 25.72 4.26 -5.97
CA SER A 172 25.60 2.81 -6.15
C SER A 172 24.40 2.50 -7.04
N ILE A 173 24.37 1.29 -7.60
CA ILE A 173 23.29 0.80 -8.46
C ILE A 173 22.63 -0.38 -7.80
N CYS A 174 21.29 -0.40 -7.77
CA CYS A 174 20.52 -1.53 -7.27
C CYS A 174 19.65 -2.16 -8.36
N PHE A 175 19.66 -3.48 -8.44
CA PHE A 175 18.68 -4.25 -9.21
C PHE A 175 17.61 -4.78 -8.25
N LYS A 176 16.37 -4.32 -8.42
CA LYS A 176 15.28 -4.55 -7.45
C LYS A 176 14.16 -5.42 -8.00
N ASP A 177 14.11 -6.69 -7.61
CA ASP A 177 12.96 -7.57 -7.83
C ASP A 177 11.95 -7.47 -6.68
N ALA A 178 11.02 -6.51 -6.78
CA ALA A 178 10.00 -6.31 -5.74
C ALA A 178 8.98 -7.46 -5.64
N SER A 179 8.93 -8.33 -6.65
CA SER A 179 7.94 -9.41 -6.75
C SER A 179 8.49 -10.78 -6.34
N GLY A 180 9.81 -10.93 -6.27
CA GLY A 180 10.45 -12.22 -6.05
C GLY A 180 10.21 -13.21 -7.19
N THR A 181 10.02 -12.72 -8.41
CA THR A 181 9.69 -13.56 -9.58
C THR A 181 10.85 -13.79 -10.53
N ALA A 182 11.89 -12.96 -10.49
CA ALA A 182 12.97 -12.97 -11.47
C ALA A 182 13.71 -14.32 -11.48
N ASN A 183 13.83 -14.96 -12.63
CA ASN A 183 14.55 -16.22 -12.72
C ASN A 183 16.02 -16.06 -12.25
N PRO A 184 16.58 -16.95 -11.39
CA PRO A 184 17.96 -16.83 -10.91
C PRO A 184 19.01 -16.75 -12.03
N ARG A 185 18.84 -17.46 -13.15
CA ARG A 185 19.76 -17.36 -14.30
C ARG A 185 19.75 -15.96 -14.91
N LYS A 186 18.57 -15.32 -14.97
CA LYS A 186 18.43 -13.95 -15.45
C LYS A 186 19.12 -12.96 -14.51
N VAL A 187 18.97 -13.15 -13.20
CA VAL A 187 19.68 -12.35 -12.19
C VAL A 187 21.19 -12.49 -12.40
N TYR A 188 21.73 -13.71 -12.46
CA TYR A 188 23.14 -13.97 -12.72
C TYR A 188 23.64 -13.29 -14.01
N ASN A 189 22.92 -13.47 -15.12
CA ASN A 189 23.30 -12.88 -16.41
C ASN A 189 23.28 -11.34 -16.36
N THR A 190 22.30 -10.75 -15.66
CA THR A 190 22.18 -9.30 -15.48
C THR A 190 23.36 -8.76 -14.67
N PHE A 191 23.70 -9.37 -13.54
CA PHE A 191 24.85 -8.94 -12.73
C PHE A 191 26.19 -9.15 -13.44
N THR A 192 26.39 -10.30 -14.09
CA THR A 192 27.60 -10.57 -14.87
C THR A 192 27.77 -9.56 -16.01
N GLY A 193 26.68 -9.16 -16.66
CA GLY A 193 26.71 -8.10 -17.68
C GLY A 193 26.99 -6.74 -17.07
N ALA A 194 26.30 -6.37 -15.99
CA ALA A 194 26.44 -5.09 -15.33
C ALA A 194 27.87 -4.87 -14.82
N ARG A 195 28.47 -5.89 -14.22
CA ARG A 195 29.85 -5.85 -13.72
C ARG A 195 30.88 -5.58 -14.82
N LYS A 196 30.59 -5.93 -16.08
CA LYS A 196 31.45 -5.61 -17.24
C LYS A 196 31.29 -4.18 -17.76
N MET A 197 30.19 -3.51 -17.39
CA MET A 197 29.85 -2.17 -17.87
C MET A 197 30.30 -1.07 -16.89
N VAL A 198 30.40 -1.39 -15.61
CA VAL A 198 30.78 -0.45 -14.55
C VAL A 198 32.22 -0.66 -14.10
N SER A 199 32.81 0.34 -13.42
CA SER A 199 34.12 0.19 -12.79
C SER A 199 34.09 -0.81 -11.63
N GLU A 200 35.24 -1.37 -11.27
CA GLU A 200 35.35 -2.30 -10.13
C GLU A 200 34.84 -1.70 -8.82
N ASP A 201 35.08 -0.40 -8.60
CA ASP A 201 34.65 0.32 -7.39
C ASP A 201 33.14 0.62 -7.34
N THR A 202 32.40 0.36 -8.43
CA THR A 202 30.96 0.63 -8.45
C THR A 202 30.22 -0.43 -7.65
N ILE A 203 29.53 -0.01 -6.60
CA ILE A 203 28.70 -0.90 -5.77
C ILE A 203 27.44 -1.32 -6.56
N LEU A 204 27.29 -2.62 -6.80
CA LEU A 204 26.08 -3.25 -7.33
C LEU A 204 25.35 -3.99 -6.21
N TRP A 205 24.07 -3.68 -6.07
CA TRP A 205 23.23 -4.17 -4.98
C TRP A 205 22.04 -4.96 -5.51
N PHE A 206 21.70 -6.08 -4.89
CA PHE A 206 20.51 -6.85 -5.24
C PHE A 206 19.44 -6.79 -4.15
N HIS A 207 18.20 -6.57 -4.57
CA HIS A 207 17.04 -6.68 -3.70
C HIS A 207 16.06 -7.68 -4.30
N THR A 208 15.55 -8.60 -3.47
CA THR A 208 14.46 -9.50 -3.85
C THR A 208 13.51 -9.78 -2.69
N HIS A 209 12.40 -10.45 -2.99
CA HIS A 209 11.48 -11.06 -2.02
C HIS A 209 11.47 -12.58 -2.20
N ASP A 210 11.15 -13.32 -1.15
CA ASP A 210 11.10 -14.78 -1.13
C ASP A 210 9.68 -15.33 -1.37
N THR A 211 8.80 -14.52 -2.00
CA THR A 211 7.37 -14.85 -2.14
C THR A 211 7.16 -16.12 -2.95
N ALA A 212 7.98 -16.32 -3.99
CA ALA A 212 7.97 -17.54 -4.79
C ALA A 212 8.82 -18.68 -4.21
N GLY A 213 9.51 -18.46 -3.08
CA GLY A 213 10.42 -19.43 -2.45
C GLY A 213 11.73 -19.64 -3.21
N ILE A 214 12.18 -18.63 -3.96
CA ILE A 214 13.40 -18.67 -4.77
C ILE A 214 14.39 -17.56 -4.42
N GLY A 215 14.10 -16.74 -3.40
CA GLY A 215 14.86 -15.56 -3.04
C GLY A 215 16.30 -15.86 -2.66
N ILE A 216 16.53 -16.95 -1.92
CA ILE A 216 17.88 -17.45 -1.61
C ILE A 216 18.68 -17.73 -2.89
N SER A 217 18.08 -18.44 -3.86
CA SER A 217 18.72 -18.77 -5.13
C SER A 217 18.99 -17.54 -5.98
N GLN A 218 18.11 -16.54 -5.95
CA GLN A 218 18.32 -15.26 -6.63
C GLN A 218 19.46 -14.45 -5.99
N ASN A 219 19.52 -14.39 -4.66
CA ASN A 219 20.61 -13.74 -3.93
C ASN A 219 21.97 -14.39 -4.26
N LEU A 220 22.04 -15.73 -4.23
CA LEU A 220 23.26 -16.45 -4.60
C LEU A 220 23.66 -16.15 -6.06
N ALA A 221 22.70 -16.18 -6.99
CA ALA A 221 22.94 -15.85 -8.39
C ALA A 221 23.44 -14.41 -8.59
N ALA A 222 22.96 -13.44 -7.81
CA ALA A 222 23.46 -12.07 -7.84
C ALA A 222 24.90 -11.98 -7.32
N ILE A 223 25.19 -12.62 -6.18
CA ILE A 223 26.54 -12.67 -5.58
C ILE A 223 27.54 -13.29 -6.56
N GLU A 224 27.22 -14.45 -7.13
CA GLU A 224 28.08 -15.11 -8.12
C GLU A 224 28.23 -14.29 -9.42
N GLY A 225 27.22 -13.48 -9.75
CA GLY A 225 27.27 -12.52 -10.85
C GLY A 225 28.09 -11.26 -10.54
N GLY A 226 28.55 -11.09 -9.30
CA GLY A 226 29.36 -9.96 -8.84
C GLY A 226 28.58 -8.86 -8.15
N ALA A 227 27.51 -9.16 -7.40
CA ALA A 227 26.90 -8.20 -6.47
C ALA A 227 27.79 -7.96 -5.24
N ASP A 228 27.84 -6.72 -4.76
CA ASP A 228 28.58 -6.34 -3.55
C ASP A 228 27.70 -6.40 -2.29
N GLY A 229 26.38 -6.33 -2.46
CA GLY A 229 25.43 -6.34 -1.35
C GLY A 229 24.08 -6.92 -1.75
N ILE A 230 23.42 -7.51 -0.76
CA ILE A 230 22.07 -8.06 -0.87
C ILE A 230 21.18 -7.56 0.28
N ASP A 231 19.88 -7.57 0.04
CA ASP A 231 18.87 -7.30 1.06
C ASP A 231 18.37 -8.59 1.71
N LEU A 232 18.33 -8.58 3.04
CA LEU A 232 17.91 -9.69 3.89
C LEU A 232 17.04 -9.16 5.03
N SER A 233 16.28 -10.03 5.66
CA SER A 233 15.42 -9.69 6.81
C SER A 233 15.56 -10.73 7.92
N LYS A 234 15.13 -10.38 9.13
CA LYS A 234 15.12 -11.27 10.30
C LYS A 234 13.75 -11.91 10.50
N SER A 235 13.72 -13.14 11.03
CA SER A 235 12.50 -13.70 11.61
C SER A 235 11.91 -12.72 12.65
N PRO A 236 10.59 -12.47 12.70
CA PRO A 236 9.51 -13.20 12.02
C PRO A 236 9.03 -12.54 10.72
N VAL A 237 9.76 -11.55 10.20
CA VAL A 237 9.43 -10.83 8.95
C VAL A 237 10.44 -11.15 7.83
N SER A 238 10.92 -12.39 7.80
CA SER A 238 11.74 -12.97 6.74
C SER A 238 11.01 -14.16 6.10
N GLY A 239 11.41 -14.53 4.88
CA GLY A 239 10.74 -15.55 4.08
C GLY A 239 9.32 -15.15 3.66
N GLY A 240 8.64 -16.04 2.92
CA GLY A 240 7.29 -15.76 2.42
C GLY A 240 7.23 -14.43 1.68
N THR A 241 6.38 -13.49 2.09
CA THR A 241 6.25 -12.20 1.40
C THR A 241 7.42 -11.23 1.62
N CYS A 242 8.40 -11.58 2.44
CA CYS A 242 9.53 -10.73 2.83
C CYS A 242 10.83 -11.09 2.10
N GLN A 243 11.93 -10.45 2.45
CA GLN A 243 13.28 -10.84 1.99
C GLN A 243 13.68 -12.21 2.55
N PRO A 244 14.65 -12.90 1.93
CA PRO A 244 15.28 -14.06 2.53
C PRO A 244 15.91 -13.75 3.89
N ASP A 245 15.97 -14.78 4.71
CA ASP A 245 16.42 -14.70 6.10
C ASP A 245 17.95 -14.57 6.24
N ILE A 246 18.43 -13.76 7.21
CA ILE A 246 19.86 -13.50 7.42
C ILE A 246 20.60 -14.80 7.79
N LEU A 247 20.15 -15.53 8.82
CA LEU A 247 20.79 -16.77 9.26
C LEU A 247 20.78 -17.84 8.15
N SER A 248 19.68 -17.92 7.40
CA SER A 248 19.56 -18.80 6.25
C SER A 248 20.59 -18.47 5.17
N MET A 249 20.78 -17.19 4.85
CA MET A 249 21.78 -16.78 3.86
C MET A 249 23.22 -17.02 4.36
N MET A 250 23.49 -16.80 5.65
CA MET A 250 24.80 -17.16 6.25
C MET A 250 25.08 -18.65 6.09
N HIS A 251 24.07 -19.52 6.20
CA HIS A 251 24.22 -20.95 5.96
C HIS A 251 24.53 -21.27 4.50
N VAL A 252 23.86 -20.59 3.56
CA VAL A 252 24.04 -20.78 2.11
C VAL A 252 25.47 -20.43 1.66
N LEU A 253 26.10 -19.43 2.27
CA LEU A 253 27.45 -18.99 1.91
C LEU A 253 28.57 -19.87 2.47
N LYS A 254 28.26 -20.87 3.32
CA LYS A 254 29.27 -21.77 3.90
C LYS A 254 30.02 -22.52 2.82
N GLY A 255 31.35 -22.43 2.85
CA GLY A 255 32.23 -23.09 1.88
C GLY A 255 32.36 -22.36 0.55
N THR A 256 31.79 -21.15 0.43
CA THR A 256 32.07 -20.21 -0.67
C THR A 256 33.16 -19.21 -0.26
N ASP A 257 33.62 -18.39 -1.22
CA ASP A 257 34.56 -17.28 -0.96
C ASP A 257 33.84 -16.01 -0.46
N TYR A 258 32.51 -16.06 -0.30
CA TYR A 258 31.69 -14.93 0.12
C TYR A 258 31.25 -15.09 1.58
N THR A 259 31.08 -13.96 2.27
CA THR A 259 30.57 -13.91 3.65
C THR A 259 29.71 -12.65 3.83
N LEU A 260 28.80 -12.69 4.82
CA LEU A 260 28.12 -11.48 5.30
C LEU A 260 28.96 -10.72 6.34
N ASP A 261 30.07 -11.32 6.81
CA ASP A 261 30.95 -10.78 7.86
C ASP A 261 30.20 -10.48 9.18
N LEU A 262 29.32 -11.41 9.58
CA LEU A 262 28.50 -11.32 10.79
C LEU A 262 28.73 -12.51 11.72
N ASP A 263 28.56 -12.28 13.02
CA ASP A 263 28.54 -13.32 14.05
C ASP A 263 27.13 -13.89 14.19
N TYR A 264 26.97 -15.20 13.92
CA TYR A 264 25.65 -15.84 13.93
C TYR A 264 25.00 -15.85 15.31
N GLU A 265 25.77 -15.87 16.41
CA GLU A 265 25.23 -15.88 17.77
C GLU A 265 24.62 -14.53 18.11
N LYS A 266 25.25 -13.44 17.64
CA LYS A 266 24.72 -12.10 17.81
C LYS A 266 23.52 -11.84 16.90
N VAL A 267 23.56 -12.33 15.66
CA VAL A 267 22.39 -12.26 14.77
C VAL A 267 21.22 -13.00 15.40
N LEU A 268 21.43 -14.20 15.95
CA LEU A 268 20.40 -14.95 16.65
C LEU A 268 19.79 -14.15 17.83
N ALA A 269 20.62 -13.51 18.64
CA ALA A 269 20.13 -12.64 19.72
C ALA A 269 19.30 -11.44 19.19
N ALA A 270 19.70 -10.86 18.06
CA ALA A 270 18.94 -9.80 17.40
C ALA A 270 17.60 -10.31 16.82
N GLU A 271 17.55 -11.53 16.28
CA GLU A 271 16.30 -12.17 15.85
C GLU A 271 15.37 -12.44 17.04
N GLU A 272 15.87 -13.02 18.14
CA GLU A 272 15.08 -13.27 19.35
C GLU A 272 14.47 -11.97 19.92
N SER A 273 15.26 -10.89 19.97
CA SER A 273 14.75 -9.57 20.39
C SER A 273 13.69 -9.02 19.44
N PHE A 274 13.83 -9.26 18.13
CA PHE A 274 12.89 -8.78 17.13
C PHE A 274 11.60 -9.61 17.10
N GLU A 275 11.68 -10.92 17.33
CA GLU A 275 10.53 -11.81 17.54
C GLU A 275 9.71 -11.38 18.75
N ALA A 276 10.36 -11.10 19.88
CA ALA A 276 9.70 -10.59 21.07
C ALA A 276 8.99 -9.25 20.82
N ALA A 277 9.63 -8.33 20.09
CA ALA A 277 9.03 -7.04 19.72
C ALA A 277 7.74 -7.21 18.88
N MET A 278 7.70 -8.20 18.00
CA MET A 278 6.60 -8.43 17.07
C MET A 278 5.54 -9.41 17.59
N GLU A 279 5.69 -9.97 18.79
CA GLU A 279 4.85 -11.06 19.31
C GLU A 279 3.34 -10.72 19.32
N ASP A 280 2.97 -9.51 19.73
CA ASP A 280 1.57 -9.08 19.82
C ASP A 280 0.99 -8.66 18.47
N TYR A 281 1.76 -8.58 17.39
CA TYR A 281 1.22 -8.19 16.08
C TYR A 281 0.46 -9.34 15.40
N PHE A 282 -0.67 -9.03 14.75
CA PHE A 282 -1.38 -10.00 13.93
C PHE A 282 -0.58 -10.33 12.66
N PHE A 283 -0.30 -11.61 12.44
CA PHE A 283 0.38 -12.09 11.23
C PHE A 283 -0.63 -12.71 10.25
N PRO A 284 -0.80 -12.13 9.05
CA PRO A 284 -1.55 -12.78 7.99
C PRO A 284 -0.91 -14.13 7.62
N PRO A 285 -1.67 -15.24 7.55
CA PRO A 285 -1.10 -16.55 7.24
C PRO A 285 -0.29 -16.57 5.93
N GLU A 286 -0.76 -15.87 4.91
CA GLU A 286 -0.13 -15.74 3.60
C GLU A 286 1.22 -15.02 3.63
N ALA A 287 1.48 -14.19 4.65
CA ALA A 287 2.77 -13.52 4.78
C ALA A 287 3.92 -14.52 5.04
N LYS A 288 3.62 -15.65 5.68
CA LYS A 288 4.60 -16.69 6.04
C LYS A 288 4.66 -17.85 5.06
N MET A 289 3.85 -17.82 3.99
CA MET A 289 3.75 -18.93 3.03
C MET A 289 4.52 -18.63 1.75
N VAL A 290 5.12 -19.67 1.18
CA VAL A 290 5.57 -19.64 -0.21
C VAL A 290 4.34 -19.69 -1.12
N SER A 291 4.31 -18.78 -2.10
CA SER A 291 3.26 -18.67 -3.12
C SER A 291 3.87 -18.82 -4.51
N PRO A 292 4.06 -20.07 -5.01
CA PRO A 292 4.68 -20.31 -6.32
C PRO A 292 3.89 -19.69 -7.48
N THR A 293 2.57 -19.52 -7.33
CA THR A 293 1.68 -18.95 -8.34
C THR A 293 1.98 -17.48 -8.65
N ILE A 294 2.75 -16.79 -7.80
CA ILE A 294 3.17 -15.40 -8.02
C ILE A 294 4.06 -15.27 -9.27
N THR A 295 4.75 -16.34 -9.66
CA THR A 295 5.51 -16.41 -10.93
C THR A 295 4.61 -16.37 -12.17
N LEU A 296 3.31 -16.64 -12.01
CA LEU A 296 2.33 -16.60 -13.09
C LEU A 296 1.69 -15.21 -13.25
N SER A 297 1.77 -14.38 -12.21
CA SER A 297 1.25 -13.01 -12.19
C SER A 297 2.02 -12.23 -11.13
N PRO A 298 2.95 -11.34 -11.53
CA PRO A 298 3.92 -10.74 -10.62
C PRO A 298 3.22 -9.82 -9.63
N MET A 299 2.94 -10.32 -8.44
CA MET A 299 2.31 -9.58 -7.35
C MET A 299 3.31 -9.49 -6.19
N PRO A 300 3.81 -8.29 -5.85
CA PRO A 300 4.70 -8.07 -4.71
C PRO A 300 4.11 -8.55 -3.40
N GLY A 301 4.99 -9.02 -2.50
CA GLY A 301 4.59 -9.53 -1.19
C GLY A 301 3.71 -8.56 -0.39
N GLY A 302 4.14 -7.30 -0.23
CA GLY A 302 3.35 -6.29 0.49
C GLY A 302 2.05 -5.88 -0.23
N ALA A 303 1.97 -6.04 -1.56
CA ALA A 303 0.72 -5.84 -2.28
C ALA A 303 -0.22 -7.04 -2.08
N LEU A 304 0.32 -8.25 -2.03
CA LEU A 304 -0.43 -9.48 -1.73
C LEU A 304 -1.11 -9.38 -0.37
N THR A 305 -0.37 -9.13 0.71
CA THR A 305 -0.93 -9.07 2.07
C THR A 305 -1.93 -7.92 2.24
N ALA A 306 -1.61 -6.73 1.71
CA ALA A 306 -2.52 -5.60 1.78
C ALA A 306 -3.85 -5.87 1.07
N ASN A 307 -3.80 -6.47 -0.12
CA ASN A 307 -4.99 -6.76 -0.91
C ASN A 307 -5.83 -7.90 -0.32
N THR A 308 -5.20 -8.99 0.15
CA THR A 308 -5.91 -10.09 0.80
C THR A 308 -6.55 -9.65 2.11
N MET A 309 -5.89 -8.81 2.92
CA MET A 309 -6.48 -8.23 4.12
C MET A 309 -7.72 -7.41 3.81
N MET A 310 -7.65 -6.52 2.81
CA MET A 310 -8.81 -5.74 2.39
C MET A 310 -9.93 -6.63 1.82
N MET A 311 -9.59 -7.67 1.06
CA MET A 311 -10.58 -8.63 0.56
C MET A 311 -11.24 -9.43 1.69
N ARG A 312 -10.57 -9.63 2.83
CA ARG A 312 -11.20 -10.18 4.05
C ARG A 312 -12.17 -9.19 4.66
N ASP A 313 -11.75 -7.95 4.84
CA ASP A 313 -12.58 -6.89 5.43
C ASP A 313 -13.87 -6.67 4.61
N THR A 314 -13.79 -6.86 3.29
CA THR A 314 -14.94 -6.71 2.37
C THR A 314 -15.66 -8.03 2.04
N GLY A 315 -15.24 -9.19 2.56
CA GLY A 315 -15.89 -10.47 2.27
C GLY A 315 -15.64 -11.03 0.86
N THR A 316 -14.71 -10.46 0.10
CA THR A 316 -14.44 -10.80 -1.31
C THR A 316 -13.24 -11.72 -1.52
N LEU A 317 -12.57 -12.19 -0.45
CA LEU A 317 -11.36 -13.01 -0.55
C LEU A 317 -11.51 -14.26 -1.44
N HIS A 318 -12.70 -14.84 -1.51
CA HIS A 318 -13.01 -15.98 -2.38
C HIS A 318 -12.79 -15.71 -3.88
N LEU A 319 -12.77 -14.43 -4.30
CA LEU A 319 -12.49 -14.02 -5.68
C LEU A 319 -10.99 -13.92 -5.99
N TYR A 320 -10.11 -13.95 -4.99
CA TYR A 320 -8.67 -13.73 -5.17
C TYR A 320 -8.03 -14.61 -6.27
N PRO A 321 -8.33 -15.92 -6.38
CA PRO A 321 -7.77 -16.75 -7.45
C PRO A 321 -8.13 -16.26 -8.86
N GLN A 322 -9.32 -15.70 -9.04
CA GLN A 322 -9.78 -15.14 -10.32
C GLN A 322 -9.06 -13.82 -10.62
N VAL A 323 -8.87 -12.98 -9.60
CA VAL A 323 -8.18 -11.68 -9.73
C VAL A 323 -6.71 -11.88 -10.11
N ILE A 324 -6.00 -12.82 -9.48
CA ILE A 324 -4.60 -13.10 -9.81
C ILE A 324 -4.45 -13.66 -11.22
N LYS A 325 -5.35 -14.53 -11.65
CA LYS A 325 -5.39 -15.02 -13.03
C LYS A 325 -5.60 -13.88 -14.03
N GLU A 326 -6.53 -12.97 -13.73
CA GLU A 326 -6.84 -11.83 -14.59
C GLU A 326 -5.69 -10.82 -14.64
N MET A 327 -4.97 -10.64 -13.53
CA MET A 327 -3.83 -9.73 -13.45
C MET A 327 -2.73 -10.06 -14.47
N SER A 328 -2.55 -11.33 -14.86
CA SER A 328 -1.61 -11.70 -15.94
C SER A 328 -1.97 -11.03 -17.27
N GLU A 329 -3.26 -10.96 -17.61
CA GLU A 329 -3.74 -10.29 -18.82
C GLU A 329 -3.54 -8.77 -18.72
N VAL A 330 -3.86 -8.20 -17.56
CA VAL A 330 -3.70 -6.77 -17.30
C VAL A 330 -2.23 -6.34 -17.41
N VAL A 331 -1.28 -7.12 -16.85
CA VAL A 331 0.16 -6.86 -16.99
C VAL A 331 0.59 -6.91 -18.46
N ARG A 332 0.13 -7.93 -19.20
CA ARG A 332 0.46 -8.13 -20.62
C ARG A 332 -0.02 -6.97 -21.49
N LEU A 333 -1.23 -6.48 -21.25
CA LEU A 333 -1.82 -5.40 -22.04
C LEU A 333 -1.37 -4.00 -21.58
N GLY A 334 -0.82 -3.88 -20.38
CA GLY A 334 -0.40 -2.61 -19.77
C GLY A 334 1.03 -2.17 -20.05
N GLY A 335 1.73 -2.80 -21.00
CA GLY A 335 3.07 -2.37 -21.42
C GLY A 335 4.22 -2.84 -20.51
N PHE A 336 3.99 -3.85 -19.67
CA PHE A 336 4.99 -4.48 -18.80
C PHE A 336 5.72 -3.54 -17.83
N GLY A 337 5.05 -2.57 -17.22
CA GLY A 337 5.62 -1.87 -16.06
C GLY A 337 6.00 -2.86 -14.96
N THR A 338 7.12 -2.63 -14.27
CA THR A 338 7.52 -3.50 -13.17
C THR A 338 6.44 -3.49 -12.10
N SER A 339 6.00 -4.67 -11.67
CA SER A 339 4.99 -4.77 -10.62
C SER A 339 5.62 -4.41 -9.27
N VAL A 340 5.59 -3.13 -8.96
CA VAL A 340 6.02 -2.50 -7.70
C VAL A 340 5.11 -1.30 -7.47
N THR A 341 5.04 -0.76 -6.25
CA THR A 341 4.17 0.39 -5.96
C THR A 341 4.57 1.61 -6.82
N PRO A 342 3.61 2.30 -7.48
CA PRO A 342 2.16 2.08 -7.43
C PRO A 342 1.60 1.13 -8.51
N VAL A 343 2.38 0.78 -9.53
CA VAL A 343 1.98 -0.07 -10.67
C VAL A 343 1.37 -1.42 -10.26
N SER A 344 1.91 -2.08 -9.23
CA SER A 344 1.34 -3.34 -8.72
C SER A 344 -0.11 -3.18 -8.24
N GLN A 345 -0.46 -2.02 -7.69
CA GLN A 345 -1.84 -1.71 -7.28
C GLN A 345 -2.71 -1.42 -8.49
N PHE A 346 -2.20 -0.72 -9.51
CA PHE A 346 -2.94 -0.45 -10.74
C PHE A 346 -3.35 -1.76 -11.42
N TYR A 347 -2.41 -2.70 -11.52
CA TYR A 347 -2.65 -4.03 -12.07
C TYR A 347 -3.67 -4.82 -11.26
N PHE A 348 -3.52 -4.87 -9.93
CA PHE A 348 -4.48 -5.58 -9.08
C PHE A 348 -5.89 -4.99 -9.17
N GLN A 349 -6.01 -3.67 -9.08
CA GLN A 349 -7.30 -2.99 -9.08
C GLN A 349 -8.01 -3.12 -10.42
N GLN A 350 -7.29 -2.98 -11.54
CA GLN A 350 -7.88 -3.23 -12.85
C GLN A 350 -8.33 -4.70 -12.98
N ALA A 351 -7.53 -5.66 -12.51
CA ALA A 351 -7.90 -7.07 -12.52
C ALA A 351 -9.13 -7.35 -11.64
N TYR A 352 -9.22 -6.71 -10.47
CA TYR A 352 -10.37 -6.82 -9.59
C TYR A 352 -11.64 -6.25 -10.25
N LEU A 353 -11.56 -5.10 -10.90
CA LEU A 353 -12.67 -4.53 -11.67
C LEU A 353 -13.10 -5.47 -12.81
N ASN A 354 -12.15 -6.07 -13.54
CA ASN A 354 -12.44 -7.02 -14.59
C ASN A 354 -13.20 -8.26 -14.06
N VAL A 355 -12.84 -8.76 -12.87
CA VAL A 355 -13.52 -9.92 -12.24
C VAL A 355 -14.89 -9.55 -11.70
N THR A 356 -15.04 -8.39 -11.05
CA THR A 356 -16.27 -8.01 -10.34
C THR A 356 -17.30 -7.30 -11.21
N GLN A 357 -16.87 -6.55 -12.23
CA GLN A 357 -17.75 -5.73 -13.08
C GLN A 357 -17.78 -6.21 -14.54
N GLY A 358 -16.85 -7.11 -14.90
CA GLY A 358 -16.67 -7.65 -16.24
C GLY A 358 -15.47 -7.02 -16.94
N LYS A 359 -14.77 -7.86 -17.73
CA LYS A 359 -13.52 -7.50 -18.39
C LYS A 359 -13.60 -6.20 -19.17
N TRP A 360 -12.70 -5.27 -18.87
CA TRP A 360 -12.47 -4.00 -19.58
C TRP A 360 -13.69 -3.08 -19.71
N LYS A 361 -14.79 -3.35 -18.98
CA LYS A 361 -15.96 -2.46 -18.97
C LYS A 361 -15.66 -1.11 -18.32
N LYS A 362 -14.78 -1.11 -17.32
CA LYS A 362 -14.34 0.07 -16.60
C LYS A 362 -12.82 0.08 -16.51
N ILE A 363 -12.20 1.15 -16.99
CA ILE A 363 -10.78 1.41 -16.80
C ILE A 363 -10.58 2.03 -15.43
N ASN A 364 -9.69 1.42 -14.64
CA ASN A 364 -9.16 2.02 -13.44
C ASN A 364 -8.40 3.30 -13.84
N PRO A 365 -8.72 4.48 -13.26
CA PRO A 365 -8.10 5.74 -13.66
C PRO A 365 -6.57 5.74 -13.58
N ALA A 366 -5.99 5.13 -12.55
CA ALA A 366 -4.54 5.11 -12.36
C ALA A 366 -3.84 4.16 -13.34
N TYR A 367 -4.46 3.00 -13.64
CA TYR A 367 -4.02 2.14 -14.73
C TYR A 367 -4.12 2.85 -16.09
N GLY A 368 -5.22 3.56 -16.32
CA GLY A 368 -5.45 4.36 -17.53
C GLY A 368 -4.41 5.46 -17.70
N ASP A 369 -4.14 6.24 -16.65
CA ASP A 369 -3.12 7.29 -16.66
C ASP A 369 -1.71 6.72 -16.93
N MET A 370 -1.41 5.53 -16.42
CA MET A 370 -0.16 4.82 -16.74
C MET A 370 -0.08 4.46 -18.23
N VAL A 371 -1.08 3.78 -18.81
CA VAL A 371 -1.03 3.37 -20.22
C VAL A 371 -1.14 4.54 -21.20
N LEU A 372 -1.70 5.67 -20.76
CA LEU A 372 -1.76 6.91 -21.53
C LEU A 372 -0.47 7.74 -21.43
N GLY A 373 0.48 7.36 -20.55
CA GLY A 373 1.78 8.03 -20.43
C GLY A 373 1.86 9.13 -19.37
N TYR A 374 0.76 9.44 -18.67
CA TYR A 374 0.77 10.44 -17.58
C TYR A 374 1.57 9.98 -16.37
N PHE A 375 1.88 8.68 -16.25
CA PHE A 375 2.79 8.17 -15.20
C PHE A 375 4.26 8.08 -15.64
N GLY A 376 4.53 8.25 -16.93
CA GLY A 376 5.81 7.94 -17.57
C GLY A 376 5.64 6.92 -18.69
N LYS A 377 6.73 6.59 -19.37
CA LYS A 377 6.73 5.68 -20.51
C LYS A 377 6.86 4.23 -20.05
N THR A 378 5.89 3.40 -20.41
CA THR A 378 5.96 1.96 -20.16
C THR A 378 7.12 1.30 -20.92
N PRO A 379 7.71 0.19 -20.40
CA PRO A 379 8.81 -0.53 -21.06
C PRO A 379 8.59 -0.85 -22.53
N VAL A 380 7.36 -1.25 -22.88
CA VAL A 380 6.90 -1.38 -24.26
C VAL A 380 5.56 -0.66 -24.42
N PRO A 381 5.14 -0.29 -25.64
CA PRO A 381 3.81 0.27 -25.87
C PRO A 381 2.72 -0.66 -25.29
N ALA A 382 1.78 -0.08 -24.55
CA ALA A 382 0.58 -0.77 -24.11
C ALA A 382 -0.30 -1.17 -25.32
N ASP A 383 -1.23 -2.09 -25.09
CA ASP A 383 -2.11 -2.58 -26.15
C ASP A 383 -2.97 -1.42 -26.74
N PRO A 384 -3.04 -1.27 -28.08
CA PRO A 384 -3.76 -0.17 -28.70
C PRO A 384 -5.26 -0.10 -28.35
N GLU A 385 -5.91 -1.24 -28.13
CA GLU A 385 -7.33 -1.26 -27.72
C GLU A 385 -7.49 -0.74 -26.30
N ILE A 386 -6.56 -1.09 -25.40
CA ILE A 386 -6.56 -0.60 -24.03
C ILE A 386 -6.24 0.89 -23.96
N ILE A 387 -5.30 1.38 -24.78
CA ILE A 387 -5.01 2.82 -24.90
C ILE A 387 -6.28 3.57 -25.35
N LYS A 388 -6.97 3.06 -26.38
CA LYS A 388 -8.22 3.65 -26.87
C LYS A 388 -9.30 3.69 -25.79
N LEU A 389 -9.54 2.58 -25.10
CA LEU A 389 -10.52 2.49 -24.02
C LEU A 389 -10.19 3.45 -22.86
N ALA A 390 -8.92 3.53 -22.46
CA ALA A 390 -8.47 4.44 -21.43
C ALA A 390 -8.69 5.90 -21.84
N SER A 391 -8.35 6.25 -23.08
CA SER A 391 -8.52 7.60 -23.60
C SER A 391 -10.00 8.01 -23.65
N GLU A 392 -10.86 7.13 -24.17
CA GLU A 392 -12.31 7.37 -24.28
C GLU A 392 -12.99 7.48 -22.91
N GLN A 393 -12.71 6.58 -21.97
CA GLN A 393 -13.36 6.56 -20.66
C GLN A 393 -12.87 7.67 -19.72
N LEU A 394 -11.59 8.07 -19.82
CA LEU A 394 -11.01 9.13 -18.98
C LEU A 394 -11.09 10.52 -19.62
N GLY A 395 -11.44 10.60 -20.91
CA GLY A 395 -11.45 11.86 -21.65
C GLY A 395 -10.07 12.50 -21.79
N LYS A 396 -9.01 11.69 -21.78
CA LYS A 396 -7.60 12.13 -21.82
C LYS A 396 -6.92 11.66 -23.09
N PRO A 397 -6.17 12.52 -23.82
CA PRO A 397 -5.35 12.06 -24.94
C PRO A 397 -4.13 11.28 -24.44
N VAL A 398 -3.48 10.55 -25.34
CA VAL A 398 -2.14 9.98 -25.11
C VAL A 398 -1.15 11.11 -24.85
N PHE A 399 -0.32 10.93 -23.84
CA PHE A 399 0.66 11.90 -23.37
C PHE A 399 2.08 11.34 -23.55
N THR A 400 2.95 12.11 -24.20
CA THR A 400 4.33 11.69 -24.54
C THR A 400 5.41 12.49 -23.82
N GLU A 401 5.05 13.64 -23.26
CA GLU A 401 5.98 14.55 -22.61
C GLU A 401 6.38 14.04 -21.22
N ASN A 402 7.17 14.82 -20.48
CA ASN A 402 7.59 14.46 -19.12
C ASN A 402 6.44 14.72 -18.12
N PRO A 403 5.99 13.72 -17.35
CA PRO A 403 4.94 13.91 -16.35
C PRO A 403 5.26 14.98 -15.30
N LEU A 404 6.54 15.21 -15.01
CA LEU A 404 6.96 16.20 -14.02
C LEU A 404 6.67 17.64 -14.47
N ASP A 405 6.62 17.90 -15.77
CA ASP A 405 6.51 19.26 -16.31
C ASP A 405 5.08 19.79 -16.35
N ILE A 406 4.08 18.93 -16.08
CA ILE A 406 2.66 19.33 -16.00
C ILE A 406 2.17 19.54 -14.56
N LEU A 407 3.05 19.37 -13.56
CA LEU A 407 2.68 19.51 -12.15
C LEU A 407 2.84 20.95 -11.67
N GLU A 408 1.76 21.48 -11.11
CA GLU A 408 1.77 22.78 -10.44
C GLU A 408 2.58 22.73 -9.13
N PRO A 409 3.27 23.82 -8.74
CA PRO A 409 4.05 23.89 -7.50
C PRO A 409 3.25 23.46 -6.26
N GLY A 410 3.85 22.61 -5.44
CA GLY A 410 3.20 22.00 -4.29
C GLY A 410 3.19 22.90 -3.05
N ILE A 411 4.25 23.69 -2.86
CA ILE A 411 4.42 24.52 -1.65
C ILE A 411 3.28 25.54 -1.52
N PRO A 412 2.92 26.33 -2.54
CA PRO A 412 1.82 27.29 -2.42
C PRO A 412 0.48 26.64 -2.06
N LYS A 413 0.19 25.46 -2.64
CA LYS A 413 -1.03 24.70 -2.33
C LYS A 413 -1.04 24.23 -0.88
N ALA A 414 0.07 23.67 -0.39
CA ALA A 414 0.19 23.20 0.97
C ALA A 414 0.16 24.36 1.99
N THR A 415 0.83 25.48 1.71
CA THR A 415 0.78 26.70 2.54
C THR A 415 -0.64 27.17 2.77
N LYS A 416 -1.44 27.27 1.70
CA LYS A 416 -2.83 27.69 1.79
C LYS A 416 -3.65 26.77 2.71
N ILE A 417 -3.49 25.45 2.58
CA ILE A 417 -4.19 24.47 3.43
C ILE A 417 -3.80 24.66 4.91
N LEU A 418 -2.51 24.86 5.19
CA LEU A 418 -2.03 25.09 6.56
C LEU A 418 -2.59 26.39 7.15
N GLU A 419 -2.55 27.49 6.39
CA GLU A 419 -3.07 28.80 6.82
C GLU A 419 -4.58 28.76 7.07
N GLU A 420 -5.37 28.15 6.17
CA GLU A 420 -6.83 27.99 6.32
C GLU A 420 -7.21 27.18 7.57
N ASN A 421 -6.33 26.30 8.02
CA ASN A 421 -6.53 25.47 9.20
C ASN A 421 -5.80 25.99 10.46
N ASN A 422 -5.22 27.19 10.41
CA ASN A 422 -4.43 27.80 11.49
C ASN A 422 -3.26 26.90 11.97
N LEU A 423 -2.65 26.15 11.05
CA LEU A 423 -1.50 25.30 11.31
C LEU A 423 -0.20 26.03 10.95
N PRO A 424 0.91 25.76 11.67
CA PRO A 424 2.21 26.36 11.34
C PRO A 424 2.67 26.00 9.94
N VAL A 425 3.13 26.99 9.17
CA VAL A 425 3.78 26.79 7.88
C VAL A 425 5.27 26.53 8.12
N ASN A 426 5.68 25.28 8.02
CA ASN A 426 7.07 24.84 8.08
C ASN A 426 7.30 23.68 7.09
N ASP A 427 8.57 23.38 6.81
CA ASP A 427 8.97 22.37 5.81
C ASP A 427 8.32 20.99 6.06
N GLU A 428 8.24 20.53 7.31
CA GLU A 428 7.65 19.22 7.65
C GLU A 428 6.15 19.22 7.38
N ASN A 429 5.41 20.23 7.85
CA ASN A 429 3.98 20.35 7.64
C ASN A 429 3.62 20.50 6.15
N LEU A 430 4.40 21.28 5.40
CA LEU A 430 4.24 21.41 3.95
C LEU A 430 4.36 20.04 3.28
N PHE A 431 5.39 19.28 3.65
CA PHE A 431 5.65 17.98 3.06
C PHE A 431 4.61 16.93 3.50
N ILE A 432 4.14 16.97 4.75
CA ILE A 432 3.04 16.12 5.24
C ILE A 432 1.79 16.36 4.40
N ILE A 433 1.37 17.63 4.22
CA ILE A 433 0.20 17.95 3.40
C ILE A 433 0.34 17.45 1.97
N ALA A 434 1.51 17.61 1.35
CA ALA A 434 1.73 17.20 -0.03
C ALA A 434 1.77 15.66 -0.22
N SER A 435 2.39 14.94 0.70
CA SER A 435 2.64 13.50 0.57
C SER A 435 1.54 12.61 1.18
N CYS A 436 0.78 13.15 2.13
CA CYS A 436 -0.23 12.44 2.91
C CYS A 436 -1.65 13.01 2.71
N GLU A 437 -1.78 14.13 2.00
CA GLU A 437 -3.06 14.77 1.64
C GLU A 437 -4.00 14.91 2.85
N GLN A 438 -5.28 14.54 2.72
CA GLN A 438 -6.28 14.70 3.79
C GLN A 438 -5.88 13.96 5.07
N LYS A 439 -5.31 12.74 4.97
CA LYS A 439 -4.88 11.98 6.15
C LYS A 439 -3.71 12.66 6.87
N GLY A 440 -2.85 13.38 6.13
CA GLY A 440 -1.80 14.23 6.72
C GLY A 440 -2.38 15.42 7.47
N LEU A 441 -3.38 16.10 6.88
CA LEU A 441 -4.10 17.19 7.55
C LEU A 441 -4.80 16.71 8.82
N ASP A 442 -5.47 15.55 8.77
CA ASP A 442 -6.14 14.96 9.91
C ASP A 442 -5.16 14.70 11.06
N PHE A 443 -3.97 14.19 10.77
CA PHE A 443 -2.90 14.03 11.77
C PHE A 443 -2.50 15.38 12.39
N LEU A 444 -2.24 16.41 11.56
CA LEU A 444 -1.83 17.74 12.05
C LEU A 444 -2.90 18.44 12.90
N LEU A 445 -4.18 18.14 12.65
CA LEU A 445 -5.30 18.62 13.44
C LEU A 445 -5.57 17.80 14.72
N GLY A 446 -4.83 16.71 14.94
CA GLY A 446 -5.03 15.81 16.08
C GLY A 446 -6.23 14.85 15.91
N ASN A 447 -6.71 14.66 14.68
CA ASN A 447 -7.83 13.78 14.33
C ASN A 447 -7.38 12.37 13.90
N GLY A 448 -6.07 12.10 13.92
CA GLY A 448 -5.51 10.79 13.55
C GLY A 448 -6.02 9.66 14.44
N LYS A 449 -6.15 8.47 13.86
CA LYS A 449 -6.62 7.26 14.56
C LYS A 449 -5.59 6.15 14.42
N ILE A 450 -5.28 5.49 15.53
CA ILE A 450 -4.44 4.31 15.52
C ILE A 450 -5.22 3.14 14.89
N ASN A 451 -4.61 2.50 13.91
CA ASN A 451 -5.11 1.35 13.17
C ASN A 451 -4.00 0.32 12.99
N VAL A 452 -3.52 -0.20 14.11
CA VAL A 452 -2.53 -1.27 14.21
C VAL A 452 -3.25 -2.54 14.67
N ARG A 453 -2.97 -3.69 14.04
CA ARG A 453 -3.65 -4.95 14.38
C ARG A 453 -2.80 -5.73 15.37
N LYS A 454 -3.19 -5.68 16.65
CA LYS A 454 -2.59 -6.49 17.72
C LYS A 454 -3.50 -7.66 18.09
N LYS A 455 -2.92 -8.81 18.44
CA LYS A 455 -3.64 -10.01 18.90
C LYS A 455 -4.40 -9.69 20.18
N SER A 456 -3.79 -8.92 21.08
CA SER A 456 -4.38 -8.51 22.35
C SER A 456 -5.63 -7.64 22.22
N ASP A 457 -5.87 -7.01 21.06
CA ASP A 457 -7.09 -6.26 20.76
C ASP A 457 -8.24 -7.17 20.28
N GLU A 458 -7.94 -8.25 19.55
CA GLU A 458 -8.95 -9.21 19.06
C GLU A 458 -9.54 -10.04 20.20
N GLU A 459 -8.76 -10.35 21.23
CA GLU A 459 -9.21 -11.08 22.42
C GLU A 459 -10.18 -10.27 23.30
N LYS A 460 -10.15 -8.93 23.19
CA LYS A 460 -11.00 -8.01 23.96
C LYS A 460 -12.30 -7.64 23.23
N ALA A 461 -12.42 -7.94 21.93
CA ALA A 461 -13.59 -7.58 21.15
C ALA A 461 -14.79 -8.50 21.48
N PRO A 462 -16.00 -7.96 21.77
CA PRO A 462 -17.19 -8.80 21.91
C PRO A 462 -17.43 -9.56 20.60
N ALA A 463 -17.74 -10.85 20.70
CA ALA A 463 -17.95 -11.72 19.55
C ALA A 463 -18.87 -11.03 18.52
N LYS A 464 -18.34 -10.78 17.31
CA LYS A 464 -19.14 -10.21 16.22
C LYS A 464 -20.40 -11.07 16.06
N PRO A 465 -21.60 -10.47 15.96
CA PRO A 465 -22.81 -11.22 15.63
C PRO A 465 -22.52 -12.04 14.37
N ALA A 466 -22.75 -13.34 14.43
CA ALA A 466 -22.52 -14.23 13.29
C ALA A 466 -23.20 -13.63 12.05
N ALA A 467 -22.46 -13.58 10.93
CA ALA A 467 -23.00 -13.18 9.65
C ALA A 467 -24.32 -13.92 9.43
N LYS A 468 -25.40 -13.18 9.17
CA LYS A 468 -26.72 -13.77 8.91
C LYS A 468 -26.57 -14.76 7.76
N ALA A 469 -26.53 -16.05 8.08
CA ALA A 469 -26.75 -17.09 7.09
C ALA A 469 -28.11 -16.81 6.45
N SER A 470 -28.18 -16.91 5.11
CA SER A 470 -29.44 -16.80 4.39
C SER A 470 -30.36 -17.93 4.82
N ALA A 471 -31.15 -17.70 5.87
CA ALA A 471 -32.17 -18.62 6.29
C ALA A 471 -33.33 -18.53 5.29
N ALA A 472 -33.76 -19.69 4.78
CA ALA A 472 -35.03 -19.84 4.09
C ALA A 472 -36.17 -19.21 4.92
N PRO A 473 -37.24 -18.69 4.29
CA PRO A 473 -38.24 -17.90 4.99
C PRO A 473 -38.94 -18.77 6.05
N ALA A 474 -38.60 -18.55 7.32
CA ALA A 474 -39.34 -19.10 8.44
C ALA A 474 -40.68 -18.35 8.52
N GLN A 475 -41.78 -19.11 8.54
CA GLN A 475 -43.12 -18.54 8.76
C GLN A 475 -43.16 -17.80 10.10
N ALA A 476 -43.55 -16.53 10.06
CA ALA A 476 -43.72 -15.71 11.24
C ALA A 476 -44.88 -16.24 12.09
N LEU A 477 -44.59 -16.75 13.29
CA LEU A 477 -45.58 -16.87 14.35
C LEU A 477 -45.69 -15.51 15.04
N GLY A 478 -46.90 -14.92 15.03
CA GLY A 478 -47.16 -13.57 15.52
C GLY A 478 -46.96 -13.39 17.04
N PRO A 479 -47.14 -12.14 17.54
CA PRO A 479 -46.85 -11.77 18.93
C PRO A 479 -47.65 -12.60 19.94
N ARG A 480 -47.03 -12.97 21.07
CA ARG A 480 -47.70 -13.68 22.16
C ARG A 480 -47.87 -12.76 23.38
N ALA A 481 -49.08 -12.72 23.93
CA ALA A 481 -49.43 -11.93 25.10
C ALA A 481 -49.51 -12.80 26.36
N TYR A 482 -48.99 -12.30 27.48
CA TYR A 482 -48.99 -12.93 28.79
C TYR A 482 -49.46 -11.94 29.85
N ALA A 483 -50.22 -12.41 30.84
CA ALA A 483 -50.53 -11.63 32.04
C ALA A 483 -49.59 -12.06 33.18
N ILE A 484 -48.78 -11.14 33.69
CA ILE A 484 -47.85 -11.41 34.81
C ILE A 484 -48.17 -10.53 36.01
N THR A 485 -48.04 -11.07 37.23
CA THR A 485 -48.34 -10.35 38.46
C THR A 485 -47.04 -9.99 39.18
N VAL A 486 -46.83 -8.71 39.46
CA VAL A 486 -45.68 -8.21 40.25
C VAL A 486 -46.20 -7.32 41.36
N ASN A 487 -45.80 -7.59 42.61
CA ASN A 487 -46.26 -6.88 43.81
C ASN A 487 -47.80 -6.75 43.90
N ASN A 488 -48.52 -7.86 43.66
CA ASN A 488 -49.99 -7.95 43.66
C ASN A 488 -50.72 -7.06 42.63
N ARG A 489 -50.05 -6.63 41.56
CA ARG A 489 -50.68 -6.00 40.39
C ARG A 489 -50.37 -6.77 39.11
N ILE A 490 -51.41 -6.98 38.30
CA ILE A 490 -51.34 -7.71 37.04
C ILE A 490 -50.99 -6.74 35.91
N TYR A 491 -50.08 -7.17 35.04
CA TYR A 491 -49.64 -6.45 33.85
C TYR A 491 -49.78 -7.36 32.63
N ASP A 492 -50.33 -6.82 31.54
CA ASP A 492 -50.37 -7.48 30.24
C ASP A 492 -49.10 -7.15 29.45
N VAL A 493 -48.35 -8.19 29.07
CA VAL A 493 -47.07 -8.09 28.39
C VAL A 493 -47.14 -8.84 27.07
N THR A 494 -46.87 -8.14 25.97
CA THR A 494 -46.76 -8.73 24.64
C THR A 494 -45.30 -8.85 24.26
N VAL A 495 -44.85 -10.06 23.97
CA VAL A 495 -43.46 -10.34 23.57
C VAL A 495 -43.42 -10.64 22.07
N ALA A 496 -42.60 -9.86 21.36
CA ALA A 496 -42.21 -10.13 19.98
C ALA A 496 -40.73 -10.56 19.96
N GLU A 497 -40.41 -11.71 19.37
CA GLU A 497 -39.02 -12.18 19.30
C GLU A 497 -38.23 -11.45 18.21
N GLY A 498 -37.03 -10.98 18.56
CA GLY A 498 -36.04 -10.50 17.59
C GLY A 498 -35.11 -9.38 18.05
N THR A 499 -35.44 -8.65 19.13
CA THR A 499 -34.63 -7.46 19.52
C THR A 499 -34.33 -7.34 21.02
N GLY A 500 -34.73 -8.29 21.86
CA GLY A 500 -34.46 -8.24 23.30
C GLY A 500 -35.11 -7.05 24.04
N ALA A 501 -36.00 -6.29 23.39
CA ALA A 501 -36.69 -5.18 24.01
C ALA A 501 -37.97 -5.67 24.72
N VAL A 502 -37.97 -5.61 26.05
CA VAL A 502 -39.18 -5.78 26.87
C VAL A 502 -39.78 -4.40 27.10
N GLN A 503 -40.95 -4.11 26.52
CA GLN A 503 -41.71 -2.90 26.83
C GLN A 503 -42.79 -3.21 27.86
N ALA A 504 -42.75 -2.51 28.99
CA ALA A 504 -43.84 -2.45 29.96
C ALA A 504 -44.27 -0.99 30.12
N THR A 505 -45.53 -0.68 29.83
CA THR A 505 -46.06 0.69 29.86
C THR A 505 -47.38 0.75 30.63
N PRO A 506 -47.55 1.69 31.58
CA PRO A 506 -48.88 2.02 32.11
C PRO A 506 -49.73 2.74 31.04
N ALA A 507 -51.05 2.59 31.12
CA ALA A 507 -51.98 3.08 30.12
C ALA A 507 -51.96 4.62 29.90
N ALA A 508 -51.45 4.99 28.71
CA ALA A 508 -51.73 6.10 27.77
C ALA A 508 -51.83 7.59 28.20
N ALA A 509 -51.02 8.42 27.49
CA ALA A 509 -51.42 9.61 26.72
C ALA A 509 -50.56 9.64 25.41
N PRO A 510 -51.05 10.22 24.28
CA PRO A 510 -50.69 9.76 22.93
C PRO A 510 -49.28 10.14 22.49
N ALA A 511 -48.52 9.14 22.02
CA ALA A 511 -47.24 9.31 21.34
C ALA A 511 -47.45 9.68 19.87
N ALA A 512 -46.55 10.52 19.35
CA ALA A 512 -46.48 10.88 17.94
C ALA A 512 -46.30 9.64 17.05
N ALA A 513 -46.95 9.68 15.88
CA ALA A 513 -46.96 8.59 14.91
C ALA A 513 -45.53 8.21 14.45
N PRO A 514 -45.27 6.93 14.13
CA PRO A 514 -44.06 6.54 13.42
C PRO A 514 -44.02 7.25 12.07
N ALA A 515 -42.85 7.72 11.66
CA ALA A 515 -42.65 8.24 10.31
C ALA A 515 -43.09 7.19 9.30
N ALA A 516 -43.96 7.59 8.37
CA ALA A 516 -44.42 6.73 7.29
C ALA A 516 -43.22 6.22 6.46
N PRO A 517 -43.26 4.98 5.96
CA PRO A 517 -42.27 4.53 4.99
C PRO A 517 -42.35 5.46 3.78
N VAL A 518 -41.21 6.05 3.41
CA VAL A 518 -41.13 6.96 2.26
C VAL A 518 -41.22 6.10 1.01
N THR A 519 -42.43 5.84 0.55
CA THR A 519 -42.68 5.12 -0.71
C THR A 519 -42.56 6.11 -1.86
N GLY A 520 -41.34 6.28 -2.37
CA GLY A 520 -41.07 7.11 -3.53
C GLY A 520 -39.72 7.81 -3.43
N GLY A 521 -38.69 7.16 -3.95
CA GLY A 521 -37.35 7.70 -4.12
C GLY A 521 -36.48 6.76 -4.95
N THR A 522 -35.47 7.29 -5.63
CA THR A 522 -34.43 6.53 -6.31
C THR A 522 -33.41 6.08 -5.27
N GLU A 523 -33.25 4.78 -5.07
CA GLU A 523 -32.19 4.24 -4.23
C GLU A 523 -30.83 4.37 -4.93
N VAL A 524 -29.84 4.80 -4.16
CA VAL A 524 -28.44 4.82 -4.59
C VAL A 524 -27.72 3.77 -3.76
N ASP A 525 -27.28 2.71 -4.43
CA ASP A 525 -26.61 1.59 -3.78
C ASP A 525 -25.09 1.67 -3.93
N ALA A 526 -24.39 1.00 -3.03
CA ALA A 526 -22.95 0.83 -3.09
C ALA A 526 -22.55 0.06 -4.36
N PRO A 527 -21.73 0.65 -5.26
CA PRO A 527 -21.37 -0.01 -6.52
C PRO A 527 -20.39 -1.18 -6.31
N THR A 528 -19.62 -1.14 -5.23
CA THR A 528 -18.63 -2.16 -4.86
C THR A 528 -18.51 -2.22 -3.33
N PRO A 529 -18.05 -3.35 -2.76
CA PRO A 529 -17.68 -3.38 -1.35
C PRO A 529 -16.57 -2.38 -1.03
N GLY A 530 -16.60 -1.74 0.13
CA GLY A 530 -15.62 -0.73 0.54
C GLY A 530 -15.95 -0.06 1.86
N ASN A 531 -15.14 0.92 2.26
CA ASN A 531 -15.34 1.73 3.48
C ASN A 531 -15.82 3.14 3.12
N ILE A 532 -16.76 3.70 3.88
CA ILE A 532 -17.19 5.08 3.71
C ILE A 532 -16.13 6.02 4.31
N VAL A 533 -15.46 6.82 3.48
CA VAL A 533 -14.45 7.79 3.93
C VAL A 533 -15.13 9.07 4.39
N LYS A 534 -16.02 9.60 3.54
CA LYS A 534 -16.64 10.91 3.75
C LYS A 534 -17.99 10.98 3.07
N ILE A 535 -18.96 11.58 3.75
CA ILE A 535 -20.26 11.93 3.17
C ILE A 535 -20.22 13.41 2.79
N LEU A 536 -20.59 13.74 1.53
CA LEU A 536 -20.48 15.09 0.97
C LEU A 536 -21.80 15.88 1.01
N VAL A 537 -22.92 15.20 1.27
CA VAL A 537 -24.27 15.78 1.29
C VAL A 537 -24.97 15.51 2.61
N LYS A 538 -26.00 16.29 2.92
CA LYS A 538 -26.86 16.12 4.09
C LYS A 538 -28.28 15.76 3.67
N GLN A 539 -29.03 15.15 4.59
CA GLN A 539 -30.45 14.92 4.40
C GLN A 539 -31.17 16.27 4.19
N GLY A 540 -31.98 16.36 3.14
CA GLY A 540 -32.66 17.58 2.71
C GLY A 540 -31.92 18.40 1.64
N ASP A 541 -30.66 18.09 1.31
CA ASP A 541 -29.93 18.79 0.25
C ASP A 541 -30.52 18.47 -1.13
N SER A 542 -30.62 19.49 -1.99
CA SER A 542 -30.90 19.29 -3.42
C SER A 542 -29.61 18.91 -4.15
N VAL A 543 -29.67 17.85 -4.95
CA VAL A 543 -28.54 17.34 -5.73
C VAL A 543 -28.89 17.30 -7.22
N THR A 544 -27.89 17.49 -8.08
CA THR A 544 -28.04 17.27 -9.52
C THR A 544 -27.55 15.89 -9.94
N LYS A 545 -28.03 15.40 -11.09
CA LYS A 545 -27.45 14.21 -11.72
C LYS A 545 -25.92 14.36 -11.84
N ASP A 546 -25.21 13.27 -11.59
CA ASP A 546 -23.75 13.13 -11.58
C ASP A 546 -23.02 13.94 -10.49
N GLN A 547 -23.73 14.57 -9.56
CA GLN A 547 -23.14 15.23 -8.39
C GLN A 547 -22.58 14.18 -7.42
N PRO A 548 -21.33 14.34 -6.93
CA PRO A 548 -20.75 13.48 -5.89
C PRO A 548 -21.54 13.56 -4.58
N LEU A 549 -21.90 12.39 -4.02
CA LEU A 549 -22.67 12.26 -2.78
C LEU A 549 -21.81 11.83 -1.60
N LEU A 550 -20.86 10.92 -1.84
CA LEU A 550 -19.90 10.46 -0.85
C LEU A 550 -18.60 10.00 -1.51
N VAL A 551 -17.57 9.79 -0.69
CA VAL A 551 -16.29 9.18 -1.05
C VAL A 551 -16.18 7.84 -0.34
N MET A 552 -15.97 6.78 -1.10
CA MET A 552 -15.70 5.41 -0.62
C MET A 552 -14.25 5.02 -0.89
N GLU A 553 -13.59 4.40 0.07
CA GLU A 553 -12.29 3.77 -0.08
C GLU A 553 -12.47 2.26 -0.33
N ALA A 554 -12.04 1.79 -1.49
CA ALA A 554 -11.89 0.37 -1.79
C ALA A 554 -10.54 0.16 -2.48
N MET A 555 -9.79 -0.86 -2.08
CA MET A 555 -8.44 -1.16 -2.61
C MET A 555 -7.47 0.02 -2.52
N LYS A 556 -7.53 0.81 -1.43
CA LYS A 556 -6.73 2.04 -1.26
C LYS A 556 -6.98 3.10 -2.35
N MET A 557 -8.09 3.00 -3.07
CA MET A 557 -8.58 4.07 -3.94
C MET A 557 -9.81 4.67 -3.32
N GLU A 558 -9.81 6.00 -3.28
CA GLU A 558 -11.00 6.77 -3.06
C GLU A 558 -11.77 6.90 -4.37
N SER A 559 -13.07 6.63 -4.32
CA SER A 559 -13.97 6.78 -5.45
C SER A 559 -15.25 7.49 -5.01
N GLU A 560 -15.71 8.41 -5.85
CA GLU A 560 -16.96 9.11 -5.61
C GLU A 560 -18.15 8.25 -6.03
N VAL A 561 -19.15 8.15 -5.15
CA VAL A 561 -20.49 7.68 -5.54
C VAL A 561 -21.30 8.90 -5.94
N LYS A 562 -21.73 8.93 -7.20
CA LYS A 562 -22.44 10.07 -7.81
C LYS A 562 -23.94 9.83 -7.86
N SER A 563 -24.71 10.91 -7.84
CA SER A 563 -26.16 10.87 -7.92
C SER A 563 -26.64 10.40 -9.31
N PRO A 564 -27.49 9.36 -9.42
CA PRO A 564 -28.03 8.91 -10.70
C PRO A 564 -29.09 9.87 -11.29
N CYS A 565 -29.66 10.75 -10.47
CA CYS A 565 -30.72 11.68 -10.84
C CYS A 565 -30.59 13.03 -10.10
N SER A 566 -31.31 14.05 -10.58
CA SER A 566 -31.51 15.27 -9.81
C SER A 566 -32.68 15.09 -8.85
N GLY A 567 -32.58 15.56 -7.62
CA GLY A 567 -33.62 15.40 -6.61
C GLY A 567 -33.21 15.90 -5.23
N THR A 568 -33.94 15.50 -4.19
CA THR A 568 -33.62 15.87 -2.80
C THR A 568 -33.21 14.65 -2.00
N ILE A 569 -32.13 14.72 -1.21
CA ILE A 569 -31.70 13.61 -0.34
C ILE A 569 -32.76 13.38 0.75
N GLN A 570 -33.54 12.31 0.61
CA GLN A 570 -34.58 11.94 1.58
C GLN A 570 -34.04 11.16 2.77
N ALA A 571 -33.04 10.30 2.56
CA ALA A 571 -32.42 9.48 3.61
C ALA A 571 -30.94 9.20 3.30
N ILE A 572 -30.16 9.04 4.38
CA ILE A 572 -28.77 8.58 4.37
C ILE A 572 -28.73 7.32 5.26
N HIS A 573 -28.30 6.18 4.71
CA HIS A 573 -28.37 4.88 5.39
C HIS A 573 -27.04 4.45 6.03
N ILE A 574 -26.01 5.28 5.90
CA ILE A 574 -24.63 4.98 6.29
C ILE A 574 -24.00 6.12 7.12
N SER A 575 -22.91 5.80 7.80
CA SER A 575 -22.05 6.74 8.53
C SER A 575 -20.60 6.69 8.01
N ALA A 576 -19.84 7.76 8.21
CA ALA A 576 -18.42 7.77 7.91
C ALA A 576 -17.68 6.74 8.79
N GLY A 577 -16.87 5.88 8.17
CA GLY A 577 -16.19 4.75 8.80
C GLY A 577 -16.90 3.41 8.63
N ASP A 578 -18.15 3.38 8.14
CA ASP A 578 -18.87 2.13 7.91
C ASP A 578 -18.24 1.32 6.77
N THR A 579 -18.28 -0.01 6.87
CA THR A 579 -17.96 -0.94 5.79
C THR A 579 -19.24 -1.41 5.12
N VAL A 580 -19.33 -1.29 3.81
CA VAL A 580 -20.50 -1.66 2.99
C VAL A 580 -20.16 -2.76 1.97
N GLN A 581 -21.16 -3.53 1.57
CA GLN A 581 -21.12 -4.51 0.49
C GLN A 581 -21.67 -3.93 -0.81
N ALA A 582 -21.40 -4.59 -1.94
CA ALA A 582 -22.06 -4.24 -3.19
C ALA A 582 -23.58 -4.36 -3.04
N SER A 583 -24.31 -3.38 -3.57
CA SER A 583 -25.76 -3.26 -3.50
C SER A 583 -26.32 -2.95 -2.10
N ASP A 584 -25.49 -2.63 -1.11
CA ASP A 584 -26.00 -2.06 0.14
C ASP A 584 -26.55 -0.65 -0.12
N PRO A 585 -27.73 -0.29 0.44
CA PRO A 585 -28.33 1.02 0.21
C PRO A 585 -27.50 2.12 0.88
N LEU A 586 -27.19 3.20 0.15
CA LEU A 586 -26.43 4.36 0.65
C LEU A 586 -27.33 5.57 0.88
N PHE A 587 -28.13 5.93 -0.12
CA PHE A 587 -29.03 7.09 -0.09
C PHE A 587 -30.40 6.76 -0.71
N THR A 588 -31.40 7.55 -0.34
CA THR A 588 -32.68 7.62 -1.06
C THR A 588 -32.89 9.04 -1.57
N ILE A 589 -33.11 9.21 -2.87
CA ILE A 589 -33.29 10.52 -3.53
C ILE A 589 -34.74 10.69 -3.98
N GLY A 590 -35.38 11.75 -3.51
CA GLY A 590 -36.78 12.12 -3.78
C GLY A 590 -37.00 12.99 -4.99
#